data_AF-A0A2P5CZZ0-F1
#
_entry.id   AF-A0A2P5CZZ0-F1
#
_cell.length_a   1.000
_cell.length_b   1.000
_cell.length_c   1.000
_cell.angle_alpha   90.00
_cell.angle_beta   90.00
_cell.angle_gamma   90.00
#
_symmetry.space_group_name_H-M   'P 1'
#
loop_
_entity.id
_entity.type
_entity.pdbx_description
1 polymer ?
#
loop_
_entity_poly.entity_id
_entity_poly.type
_entity_poly.pdbx_seq_one_letter_code
_entity_poly.pdbx_strand_id
1 'polypeptide(L)'
;IVMDEQQRPNGIPVTRFTLQSIYAESDEEKLEFEYESGNTNILGNGYTSQRDISHQVEIFIRKLNSIPAFTANLTVESFNRRTLS
;
A
#
# COMPACT_ATOMS: atom_id res chain seq x y z
N ILE A 1 2.56 -6.41 -9.28
CA ILE A 1 3.27 -5.15 -8.90
C ILE A 1 3.53 -4.39 -10.18
N VAL A 2 3.13 -3.13 -10.24
CA VAL A 2 3.43 -2.22 -11.37
C VAL A 2 4.39 -1.15 -10.83
N MET A 3 5.46 -0.84 -11.58
CA MET A 3 6.50 0.11 -11.15
C MET A 3 6.68 1.19 -12.21
N ASP A 4 6.89 2.43 -11.76
CA ASP A 4 7.19 3.60 -12.58
C ASP A 4 8.38 4.37 -11.95
N GLU A 5 9.40 4.63 -12.75
CA GLU A 5 10.57 5.40 -12.32
C GLU A 5 10.30 6.89 -12.57
N GLN A 6 10.40 7.69 -11.51
CA GLN A 6 10.16 9.13 -11.58
C GLN A 6 11.36 9.89 -11.01
N GLN A 7 11.52 11.14 -11.43
CA GLN A 7 12.48 12.06 -10.83
C GLN A 7 11.71 13.18 -10.13
N ARG A 8 12.05 13.44 -8.87
CA ARG A 8 11.55 14.63 -8.17
C ARG A 8 12.08 15.89 -8.87
N PRO A 9 11.43 17.07 -8.67
CA PRO A 9 11.90 18.34 -9.24
C PRO A 9 13.34 18.72 -8.87
N ASN A 10 13.88 18.16 -7.78
CA ASN A 10 15.25 18.35 -7.33
C ASN A 10 16.24 17.31 -7.91
N GLY A 11 15.81 16.48 -8.86
CA GLY A 11 16.65 15.49 -9.55
C GLY A 11 16.87 14.17 -8.79
N ILE A 12 16.25 13.99 -7.62
CA ILE A 12 16.37 12.73 -6.87
C ILE A 12 15.50 11.65 -7.54
N PRO A 13 16.07 10.48 -7.90
CA PRO A 13 15.30 9.38 -8.44
C PRO A 13 14.41 8.77 -7.36
N VAL A 14 13.16 8.55 -7.71
CA VAL A 14 12.16 7.88 -6.87
C VAL A 14 11.48 6.79 -7.69
N THR A 15 11.23 5.64 -7.09
CA THR A 15 10.47 4.57 -7.75
C THR A 15 9.08 4.53 -7.13
N ARG A 16 8.06 4.77 -7.94
CA ARG A 16 6.68 4.56 -7.51
C ARG A 16 6.22 3.18 -7.93
N PHE A 17 5.49 2.52 -7.05
CA PHE A 17 4.93 1.22 -7.39
C PHE A 17 3.59 0.99 -6.74
N THR A 18 2.79 0.18 -7.41
CA THR A 18 1.45 -0.19 -7.02
C THR A 18 1.39 -1.66 -6.65
N LEU A 19 0.83 -1.94 -5.47
CA LEU A 19 0.47 -3.28 -5.03
C LEU A 19 -1.06 -3.41 -5.07
N GLN A 20 -1.54 -4.39 -5.82
CA GLN A 20 -2.95 -4.78 -5.84
C GLN A 20 -3.02 -6.22 -5.34
N SER A 21 -3.92 -6.47 -4.39
CA SER A 21 -4.15 -7.82 -3.87
C SER A 21 -4.74 -8.70 -4.97
N ILE A 22 -4.35 -9.98 -5.00
CA ILE A 22 -5.02 -10.98 -5.86
C ILE A 22 -6.48 -11.24 -5.44
N TYR A 23 -6.85 -10.80 -4.23
CA TYR A 23 -8.20 -10.89 -3.69
C TYR A 23 -8.94 -9.54 -3.73
N ALA A 24 -8.40 -8.54 -4.44
CA ALA A 24 -9.04 -7.24 -4.58
C ALA A 24 -10.42 -7.39 -5.27
N GLU A 25 -11.42 -6.64 -4.78
CA GLU A 25 -12.77 -6.64 -5.34
C GLU A 25 -12.92 -5.66 -6.51
N SER A 26 -12.02 -4.68 -6.61
CA SER A 26 -11.99 -3.69 -7.68
C SER A 26 -10.57 -3.20 -7.98
N ASP A 27 -10.41 -2.52 -9.12
CA ASP A 27 -9.15 -1.87 -9.51
C ASP A 27 -8.80 -0.63 -8.65
N GLU A 28 -9.73 -0.20 -7.81
CA GLU A 28 -9.53 0.90 -6.87
C GLU A 28 -8.83 0.42 -5.59
N GLU A 29 -8.89 -0.88 -5.26
CA GLU A 29 -8.25 -1.48 -4.08
C GLU A 29 -6.76 -1.73 -4.30
N LYS A 30 -6.02 -0.63 -4.48
CA LYS A 30 -4.59 -0.64 -4.73
C LYS A 30 -3.85 0.25 -3.74
N LEU A 31 -2.71 -0.24 -3.29
CA LEU A 31 -1.78 0.50 -2.46
C LEU A 31 -0.71 1.11 -3.36
N GLU A 32 -0.39 2.37 -3.10
CA GLU A 32 0.67 3.08 -3.81
C GLU A 32 1.81 3.37 -2.86
N PHE A 33 3.03 3.15 -3.31
CA PHE A 33 4.24 3.38 -2.54
C PHE A 33 5.24 4.19 -3.35
N GLU A 34 6.06 4.94 -2.63
CA GLU A 34 7.24 5.61 -3.15
C GLU A 34 8.48 5.07 -2.44
N TYR A 35 9.46 4.62 -3.21
CA TYR A 35 10.77 4.24 -2.74
C TYR A 35 11.77 5.32 -3.07
N GLU A 36 12.45 5.83 -2.04
CA GLU A 36 13.47 6.86 -2.14
C GLU A 36 14.61 6.54 -1.17
N SER A 37 15.82 6.37 -1.71
CA SER A 37 17.06 6.25 -0.92
C SER A 37 16.99 5.22 0.22
N GLY A 38 16.43 4.04 -0.04
CA GLY A 38 16.29 2.98 0.97
C GLY A 38 15.02 3.05 1.81
N ASN A 39 14.24 4.13 1.72
CA ASN A 39 12.99 4.31 2.46
C ASN A 39 11.80 4.04 1.54
N THR A 40 10.84 3.26 2.02
CA THR A 40 9.57 3.03 1.33
C THR A 40 8.47 3.72 2.12
N ASN A 41 7.72 4.61 1.47
CA ASN A 41 6.63 5.35 2.05
C ASN A 41 5.32 4.98 1.35
N ILE A 42 4.25 4.80 2.11
CA ILE A 42 2.91 4.65 1.54
C ILE A 42 2.39 6.02 1.08
N LEU A 43 1.80 6.07 -0.11
CA LEU A 43 1.15 7.24 -0.67
C LEU A 43 -0.35 7.20 -0.37
N GLY A 44 -0.92 8.37 -0.04
CA GLY A 44 -2.34 8.52 0.19
C GLY A 44 -3.12 8.47 -1.13
N ASN A 45 -4.18 7.67 -1.16
CA ASN A 45 -5.13 7.54 -2.28
C ASN A 45 -6.53 7.20 -1.75
N GLY A 46 -7.50 6.95 -2.65
CA GLY A 46 -8.88 6.63 -2.26
C GLY A 46 -8.99 5.41 -1.36
N TYR A 47 -8.24 4.34 -1.64
CA TYR A 47 -8.27 3.10 -0.87
C TYR A 47 -7.67 3.27 0.53
N THR A 48 -6.49 3.88 0.64
CA THR A 48 -5.84 4.15 1.93
C THR A 48 -6.57 5.18 2.80
N SER A 49 -7.47 5.97 2.19
CA SER A 49 -8.35 6.91 2.89
C SER A 49 -9.59 6.25 3.48
N GLN A 50 -9.93 5.01 3.08
CA GLN A 50 -11.05 4.28 3.69
C GLN A 50 -10.77 4.03 5.17
N ARG A 51 -11.81 4.12 6.01
CA ARG A 51 -11.67 4.09 7.47
C ARG A 51 -10.88 2.89 7.98
N ASP A 52 -11.20 1.70 7.49
CA ASP A 52 -10.58 0.45 7.96
C ASP A 52 -9.12 0.35 7.54
N ILE A 53 -8.82 0.73 6.30
CA ILE A 53 -7.45 0.73 5.76
C ILE A 53 -6.60 1.81 6.43
N SER A 54 -7.14 3.02 6.60
CA SER A 54 -6.47 4.14 7.27
C SER A 54 -6.07 3.78 8.71
N HIS A 55 -6.95 3.09 9.44
CA HIS A 55 -6.64 2.58 10.79
C HIS A 55 -5.50 1.56 10.77
N GLN A 56 -5.49 0.65 9.79
CA GLN A 56 -4.40 -0.31 9.61
C GLN A 56 -3.07 0.36 9.25
N VAL A 57 -3.09 1.39 8.41
CA VAL A 57 -1.90 2.20 8.07
C VAL A 57 -1.34 2.88 9.31
N GLU A 58 -2.20 3.47 10.15
CA GLU A 58 -1.79 4.10 11.40
C GLU A 58 -1.10 3.10 12.35
N ILE A 59 -1.59 1.88 12.45
CA ILE A 59 -0.98 0.84 13.30
C ILE A 59 0.30 0.30 12.66
N PHE A 60 0.20 -0.31 11.49
CA PHE A 60 1.28 -1.11 10.95
C PHE A 60 2.38 -0.29 10.30
N ILE A 61 2.04 0.81 9.63
CA ILE A 61 3.04 1.66 8.96
C ILE A 61 3.57 2.71 9.93
N ARG A 62 2.71 3.46 10.61
CA ARG A 62 3.17 4.61 11.41
C ARG A 62 3.68 4.23 12.79
N LYS A 63 3.01 3.30 13.50
CA LYS A 63 3.43 2.89 14.84
C LYS A 63 4.44 1.73 14.83
N LEU A 64 4.24 0.74 13.95
CA LEU A 64 5.09 -0.46 13.90
C LEU A 64 6.18 -0.41 12.83
N ASN A 65 6.14 0.56 11.91
CA ASN A 65 7.10 0.70 10.81
C ASN A 65 7.30 -0.60 10.00
N SER A 66 6.19 -1.31 9.70
CA SER A 66 6.21 -2.62 9.07
C SER A 66 5.19 -2.74 7.94
N ILE A 67 5.67 -2.47 6.72
CA ILE A 67 4.95 -2.78 5.47
C ILE A 67 4.62 -4.29 5.36
N PRO A 68 5.54 -5.22 5.72
CA PRO A 68 5.21 -6.64 5.69
C PRO A 68 4.02 -7.01 6.58
N ALA A 69 3.96 -6.48 7.82
CA ALA A 69 2.84 -6.74 8.72
C ALA A 69 1.51 -6.18 8.17
N PHE A 70 1.56 -4.97 7.61
CA PHE A 70 0.40 -4.34 6.96
C PHE A 70 -0.14 -5.19 5.81
N THR A 71 0.74 -5.58 4.87
CA THR A 71 0.33 -6.34 3.68
C THR A 71 -0.14 -7.76 4.02
N ALA A 72 0.45 -8.40 5.04
CA ALA A 72 -0.02 -9.69 5.53
C ALA A 72 -1.43 -9.60 6.13
N ASN A 73 -1.69 -8.58 6.96
CA ASN A 73 -3.02 -8.35 7.54
C ASN A 73 -4.08 -8.15 6.45
N LEU A 74 -3.80 -7.27 5.48
CA LEU A 74 -4.69 -7.04 4.34
C LEU A 74 -4.92 -8.33 3.52
N THR A 75 -3.88 -9.12 3.30
CA THR A 75 -4.01 -10.37 2.53
C THR A 75 -4.99 -11.34 3.20
N VAL A 76 -4.87 -11.51 4.52
CA VAL A 76 -5.77 -12.39 5.30
C VAL A 76 -7.19 -11.83 5.31
N GLU A 77 -7.36 -10.52 5.49
CA GLU A 77 -8.67 -9.89 5.51
C GLU A 77 -9.39 -9.99 4.15
N SER A 78 -8.71 -9.67 3.05
CA SER A 78 -9.27 -9.79 1.71
C SER A 78 -9.58 -11.25 1.36
N PHE A 79 -8.73 -12.20 1.75
CA PHE A 79 -9.01 -13.62 1.57
C PHE A 79 -10.29 -14.05 2.30
N ASN A 80 -10.43 -13.67 3.57
CA ASN A 80 -11.62 -13.99 4.37
C ASN A 80 -12.88 -13.39 3.74
N ARG A 81 -12.82 -12.13 3.29
CA ARG A 81 -13.92 -11.46 2.60
C ARG A 81 -14.34 -12.20 1.33
N ARG A 82 -13.38 -12.77 0.59
CA ARG A 82 -13.63 -13.50 -0.65
C ARG A 82 -14.15 -14.93 -0.45
N THR A 83 -13.90 -15.54 0.69
CA THR A 83 -14.19 -16.97 0.94
C THR A 83 -15.29 -17.24 1.95
N LEU A 84 -15.62 -16.25 2.78
CA LEU A 84 -16.69 -16.33 3.79
C LEU A 84 -17.96 -15.55 3.38
N SER A 85 -17.98 -14.97 2.18
CA SER A 85 -19.14 -14.29 1.57
C SER A 85 -20.18 -15.28 1.04
#